data_AF-A0A433IDK2-F1
#
_entry.id   AF-A0A433IDK2-F1
#
_cell.length_a   1.000
_cell.length_b   1.000
_cell.length_c   1.000
_cell.angle_alpha   90.00
_cell.angle_beta   90.00
_cell.angle_gamma   90.00
#
_symmetry.space_group_name_H-M   'P 1'
#
loop_
_entity.id
_entity.type
_entity.pdbx_description
1 polymer ?
#
loop_
_entity_poly.entity_id
_entity_poly.type
_entity_poly.pdbx_seq_one_letter_code
_entity_poly.pdbx_strand_id
1 'polypeptide(L)'
;MAQDISELFAQALDRQRSRHEQEQTRNDDGLSVLERDFERVKDEVRKLKPLIESHPRVNYFWIFTDKIIVDLRTGPRQNTVQLTVQLYHPGNSRFKRGIYGYQACGYEMALASVDEAVSFFATQCGKLLA
;
A
#
# COMPACT_ATOMS: atom_id res chain seq x y z
N MET A 1 -2.09 -17.38 25.00
CA MET A 1 -0.74 -17.05 24.53
C MET A 1 -0.89 -16.52 23.12
N ALA A 2 -0.79 -15.20 22.94
CA ALA A 2 -0.96 -14.57 21.63
C ALA A 2 0.29 -14.86 20.79
N GLN A 3 0.13 -15.62 19.71
CA GLN A 3 1.19 -15.78 18.71
C GLN A 3 1.44 -14.40 18.10
N ASP A 4 2.67 -13.93 18.25
CA ASP A 4 3.09 -12.60 17.81
C ASP A 4 3.00 -12.55 16.29
N ILE A 5 2.03 -11.79 15.80
CA ILE A 5 1.73 -11.63 14.37
C ILE A 5 3.01 -11.23 13.61
N SER A 6 3.95 -10.54 14.29
CA SER A 6 5.25 -10.13 13.79
C SER A 6 6.16 -11.30 13.36
N GLU A 7 6.11 -12.44 14.06
CA GLU A 7 6.94 -13.62 13.74
C GLU A 7 6.41 -14.35 12.50
N LEU A 8 5.09 -14.36 12.32
CA LEU A 8 4.46 -14.93 11.13
C LEU A 8 4.77 -14.10 9.88
N PHE A 9 4.87 -12.78 10.02
CA PHE A 9 5.32 -11.89 8.96
C PHE A 9 6.78 -12.13 8.58
N ALA A 10 7.68 -12.28 9.56
CA ALA A 10 9.09 -12.54 9.28
C ALA A 10 9.32 -13.84 8.50
N GLN A 11 8.63 -14.93 8.88
CA GLN A 11 8.76 -16.21 8.18
C GLN A 11 8.20 -16.21 6.75
N ALA A 12 7.16 -15.42 6.49
CA ALA A 12 6.60 -15.29 5.14
C ALA A 12 7.55 -14.54 4.20
N LEU A 13 8.23 -13.51 4.72
CA LEU A 13 9.19 -12.68 3.98
C LEU A 13 10.46 -13.46 3.60
N ASP A 14 11.00 -14.29 4.51
CA ASP A 14 12.21 -15.06 4.24
C ASP A 14 12.02 -16.14 3.16
N ARG A 15 10.83 -16.74 3.09
CA ARG A 15 10.48 -17.71 2.03
C ARG A 15 10.32 -17.09 0.65
N GLN A 16 10.08 -15.78 0.59
CA GLN A 16 9.84 -15.06 -0.65
C GLN A 16 11.14 -14.56 -1.28
N ARG A 17 12.14 -14.22 -0.46
CA ARG A 17 13.49 -13.82 -0.91
C ARG A 17 14.18 -14.91 -1.73
N SER A 18 14.06 -16.17 -1.32
CA SER A 18 14.71 -17.31 -1.98
C SER A 18 14.12 -17.69 -3.35
N ARG A 19 12.94 -17.18 -3.71
CA ARG A 19 12.32 -17.40 -5.03
C ARG A 19 12.66 -16.34 -6.08
N HIS A 20 13.26 -15.22 -5.69
CA HIS A 20 13.35 -14.03 -6.53
C HIS A 20 14.65 -13.90 -7.33
N GLU A 21 15.68 -14.72 -7.05
CA GLU A 21 17.00 -14.59 -7.67
C GLU A 21 17.09 -15.13 -9.12
N GLN A 22 16.04 -15.74 -9.69
CA GLN A 22 16.13 -16.46 -10.97
C GLN A 22 15.49 -15.80 -12.21
N GLU A 23 14.82 -14.63 -12.14
CA GLU A 23 13.97 -14.14 -13.26
C GLU A 23 14.27 -12.74 -13.82
N GLN A 24 15.50 -12.20 -13.75
CA GLN A 24 15.79 -10.85 -14.28
C GLN A 24 16.49 -10.88 -15.64
N THR A 25 15.81 -10.43 -16.72
CA THR A 25 16.49 -10.03 -17.96
C THR A 25 15.74 -8.97 -18.78
N ARG A 26 16.32 -7.76 -18.76
CA ARG A 26 16.37 -6.65 -19.75
C ARG A 26 15.22 -5.62 -19.84
N ASN A 27 15.47 -4.48 -19.18
CA ASN A 27 15.27 -3.07 -19.59
C ASN A 27 13.87 -2.53 -19.96
N ASP A 28 12.86 -3.36 -20.20
CA ASP A 28 11.43 -3.07 -19.94
C ASP A 28 11.04 -3.44 -18.49
N ASP A 29 12.00 -4.07 -17.80
CA ASP A 29 11.90 -4.57 -16.44
C ASP A 29 11.62 -3.45 -15.44
N GLY A 30 12.13 -2.23 -15.61
CA GLY A 30 12.00 -1.21 -14.56
C GLY A 30 10.59 -0.63 -14.37
N LEU A 31 9.76 -0.60 -15.41
CA LEU A 31 8.35 -0.18 -15.32
C LEU A 31 7.46 -1.36 -14.96
N SER A 32 7.70 -2.50 -15.61
CA SER A 32 7.01 -3.75 -15.27
C SER A 32 7.32 -4.22 -13.85
N VAL A 33 8.50 -3.95 -13.29
CA VAL A 33 8.85 -4.22 -11.89
C VAL A 33 8.08 -3.28 -10.98
N LEU A 34 8.01 -1.98 -11.28
CA LEU A 34 7.27 -1.03 -10.44
C LEU A 34 5.75 -1.33 -10.46
N GLU A 35 5.21 -1.69 -11.61
CA GLU A 35 3.83 -2.13 -11.77
C GLU A 35 3.58 -3.47 -11.07
N ARG A 36 4.47 -4.45 -11.23
CA ARG A 36 4.40 -5.75 -10.56
C ARG A 36 4.50 -5.60 -9.04
N ASP A 37 5.37 -4.73 -8.56
CA ASP A 37 5.50 -4.41 -7.15
C ASP A 37 4.25 -3.70 -6.66
N PHE A 38 3.66 -2.78 -7.43
CA PHE A 38 2.39 -2.18 -7.06
C PHE A 38 1.23 -3.18 -7.09
N GLU A 39 1.19 -4.14 -8.02
CA GLU A 39 0.24 -5.26 -8.00
C GLU A 39 0.40 -6.09 -6.72
N ARG A 40 1.64 -6.36 -6.30
CA ARG A 40 1.90 -7.03 -5.01
C ARG A 40 1.42 -6.22 -3.82
N VAL A 41 1.64 -4.90 -3.82
CA VAL A 41 1.08 -4.01 -2.79
C VAL A 41 -0.44 -4.12 -2.76
N LYS A 42 -1.10 -4.13 -3.93
CA LYS A 42 -2.55 -4.31 -4.03
C LYS A 42 -2.98 -5.67 -3.49
N ASP A 43 -2.28 -6.75 -3.78
CA ASP A 43 -2.59 -8.09 -3.28
C ASP A 43 -2.47 -8.18 -1.76
N GLU A 44 -1.41 -7.64 -1.17
CA GLU A 44 -1.25 -7.58 0.28
C GLU A 44 -2.33 -6.72 0.94
N VAL A 45 -2.60 -5.55 0.37
CA VAL A 45 -3.63 -4.63 0.88
C VAL A 45 -5.04 -5.22 0.71
N ARG A 46 -5.31 -6.03 -0.32
CA ARG A 46 -6.57 -6.77 -0.48
C ARG A 46 -6.83 -7.75 0.67
N LYS A 47 -5.79 -8.32 1.30
CA LYS A 47 -5.96 -9.19 2.48
C LYS A 47 -6.52 -8.41 3.67
N LEU A 48 -6.23 -7.11 3.76
CA LEU A 48 -6.74 -6.22 4.82
C LEU A 48 -8.16 -5.71 4.54
N LYS A 49 -8.65 -5.86 3.31
CA LYS A 49 -9.92 -5.30 2.85
C LYS A 49 -11.12 -5.62 3.75
N PRO A 50 -11.36 -6.88 4.18
CA PRO A 50 -12.51 -7.19 5.03
C PRO A 50 -12.46 -6.48 6.40
N LEU A 51 -11.25 -6.30 6.96
CA LEU A 51 -11.05 -5.63 8.24
C LEU A 51 -11.30 -4.12 8.11
N ILE A 52 -10.87 -3.52 7.01
CA ILE A 52 -11.06 -2.10 6.74
C ILE A 52 -12.53 -1.79 6.46
N GLU A 53 -13.16 -2.52 5.53
CA GLU A 53 -14.55 -2.26 5.12
C GLU A 53 -15.59 -2.52 6.21
N SER A 54 -15.29 -3.40 7.17
CA SER A 54 -16.18 -3.63 8.32
C SER A 54 -16.16 -2.50 9.35
N HIS A 55 -15.23 -1.55 9.24
CA HIS A 55 -15.11 -0.47 10.22
C HIS A 55 -16.11 0.66 9.93
N PRO A 56 -16.90 1.12 10.93
CA PRO A 56 -17.98 2.09 10.73
C PRO A 56 -17.51 3.49 10.28
N ARG A 57 -16.22 3.80 10.46
CA ARG A 57 -15.62 5.06 10.00
C ARG A 57 -15.20 5.02 8.53
N VAL A 58 -15.10 3.85 7.90
CA VAL A 58 -14.71 3.76 6.49
C VAL A 58 -15.89 4.16 5.63
N ASN A 59 -15.64 5.12 4.74
CA ASN A 59 -16.62 5.61 3.78
C ASN A 59 -16.47 4.85 2.47
N TYR A 60 -15.25 4.84 1.92
CA TYR A 60 -14.91 4.12 0.70
C TYR A 60 -13.52 3.53 0.79
N PHE A 61 -13.34 2.36 0.19
CA PHE A 61 -12.04 1.76 -0.01
C PHE A 61 -11.91 1.26 -1.46
N TRP A 62 -11.03 1.91 -2.22
CA TRP A 62 -10.85 1.65 -3.64
C TRP A 62 -9.42 1.25 -3.96
N ILE A 63 -9.30 0.23 -4.80
CA ILE A 63 -8.04 -0.25 -5.34
C ILE A 63 -8.15 -0.12 -6.86
N PHE A 64 -7.49 0.89 -7.42
CA PHE A 64 -7.40 1.15 -8.85
C PHE A 64 -6.11 0.54 -9.43
N THR A 65 -5.93 0.69 -10.73
CA THR A 65 -4.72 0.24 -11.44
C THR A 65 -3.48 0.91 -10.88
N ASP A 66 -3.54 2.23 -10.65
CA ASP A 66 -2.42 3.09 -10.29
C ASP A 66 -2.48 3.65 -8.86
N LYS A 67 -3.54 3.40 -8.10
CA LYS A 67 -3.66 3.91 -6.73
C LYS A 67 -4.58 3.11 -5.82
N ILE A 68 -4.30 3.18 -4.54
CA ILE A 68 -5.12 2.65 -3.46
C ILE A 68 -5.57 3.84 -2.63
N ILE A 69 -6.88 3.93 -2.37
CA ILE A 69 -7.48 5.03 -1.62
C ILE A 69 -8.39 4.46 -0.55
N VAL A 70 -8.19 4.88 0.70
CA VAL A 70 -9.18 4.71 1.77
C VAL A 70 -9.61 6.08 2.27
N ASP A 71 -10.93 6.30 2.24
CA ASP A 71 -11.59 7.51 2.72
C ASP A 71 -12.32 7.20 4.03
N LEU A 72 -12.02 7.98 5.07
CA LEU A 72 -12.54 7.75 6.42
C LEU A 72 -13.25 9.00 6.96
N ARG A 73 -14.31 8.78 7.73
CA ARG A 73 -15.03 9.81 8.46
C ARG A 73 -14.31 10.13 9.77
N THR A 74 -14.12 11.41 10.04
CA THR A 74 -13.53 11.91 11.29
C THR A 74 -14.55 12.24 12.37
N GLY A 75 -15.85 12.29 12.02
CA GLY A 75 -16.94 12.50 12.98
C GLY A 75 -18.32 12.60 12.34
N PRO A 76 -19.40 12.73 13.15
CA PRO A 76 -20.79 12.76 12.68
C PRO A 76 -21.19 14.01 11.88
N ARG A 77 -20.32 15.04 11.82
CA ARG A 77 -20.53 16.29 11.07
C ARG A 77 -19.27 16.81 10.36
N GLN A 78 -18.23 15.99 10.20
CA GLN A 78 -16.88 16.47 9.83
C GLN A 78 -16.25 15.79 8.61
N ASN A 79 -15.38 16.56 7.96
CA ASN A 79 -14.59 16.28 6.77
C ASN A 79 -14.04 14.85 6.71
N THR A 80 -13.98 14.29 5.50
CA THR A 80 -13.32 13.01 5.28
C THR A 80 -11.81 13.19 5.25
N VAL A 81 -11.10 12.18 5.74
CA VAL A 81 -9.65 12.08 5.62
C VAL A 81 -9.34 10.95 4.66
N GLN A 82 -8.40 11.21 3.76
CA GLN A 82 -8.00 10.28 2.74
C GLN A 82 -6.56 9.82 2.99
N LEU A 83 -6.34 8.51 2.91
CA LEU A 83 -5.02 7.90 2.82
C LEU A 83 -4.89 7.32 1.40
N THR A 84 -3.83 7.71 0.71
CA THR A 84 -3.59 7.28 -0.68
C THR A 84 -2.21 6.65 -0.82
N VAL A 85 -2.12 5.55 -1.54
CA VAL A 85 -0.85 5.02 -2.07
C VAL A 85 -0.95 5.05 -3.59
N GLN A 86 -0.07 5.79 -4.25
CA GLN A 86 -0.12 6.10 -5.67
C GLN A 86 1.14 5.62 -6.38
N LEU A 87 0.94 4.93 -7.49
CA LEU A 87 1.96 4.63 -8.49
C LEU A 87 2.06 5.80 -9.47
N TYR A 88 3.27 6.33 -9.63
CA TYR A 88 3.60 7.27 -10.70
C TYR A 88 4.48 6.58 -11.74
N HIS A 89 3.94 6.44 -12.96
CA HIS A 89 4.69 6.02 -14.13
C HIS A 89 5.03 7.24 -15.01
N PRO A 90 6.08 7.14 -15.86
CA PRO A 90 6.50 8.23 -16.75
C PRO A 90 5.41 8.73 -17.71
N GLY A 91 4.44 7.87 -18.02
CA GLY A 91 3.26 8.22 -18.84
C GLY A 91 2.25 9.12 -18.11
N ASN A 92 2.15 9.04 -16.77
CA ASN A 92 1.22 9.84 -15.97
C ASN A 92 1.89 11.06 -15.32
N SER A 93 3.20 11.03 -15.08
CA SER A 93 3.94 12.16 -14.52
C SER A 93 5.34 12.26 -15.12
N ARG A 94 5.70 13.47 -15.56
CA ARG A 94 7.05 13.79 -16.06
C ARG A 94 8.07 14.06 -14.95
N PHE A 95 7.59 14.27 -13.72
CA PHE A 95 8.40 14.78 -12.62
C PHE A 95 8.52 13.80 -11.45
N LYS A 96 7.64 12.80 -11.39
CA LYS A 96 7.64 11.79 -10.32
C LYS A 96 7.56 10.39 -10.91
N ARG A 97 8.35 9.48 -10.36
CA ARG A 97 8.35 8.06 -10.68
C ARG A 97 8.54 7.26 -9.40
N GLY A 98 7.72 6.23 -9.20
CA GLY A 98 7.77 5.39 -8.01
C GLY A 98 6.42 5.20 -7.36
N ILE A 99 6.40 4.53 -6.21
CA ILE A 99 5.22 4.39 -5.36
C ILE A 99 5.32 5.43 -4.25
N TYR A 100 4.24 6.15 -3.99
CA TYR A 100 4.20 7.24 -3.01
C TYR A 100 3.00 7.11 -2.09
N GLY A 101 3.23 7.34 -0.81
CA GLY A 101 2.20 7.39 0.22
C GLY A 101 1.83 8.84 0.53
N TYR A 102 0.54 9.08 0.71
CA TYR A 102 -0.03 10.38 1.05
C TYR A 102 -0.87 10.26 2.31
N GLN A 103 -0.44 10.96 3.35
CA GLN A 103 -1.20 11.06 4.59
C GLN A 103 -2.31 12.13 4.48
N ALA A 104 -3.30 12.04 5.36
CA ALA A 104 -4.40 13.00 5.42
C ALA A 104 -3.96 14.46 5.67
N CYS A 105 -2.79 14.68 6.28
CA CYS A 105 -2.22 16.01 6.50
C CYS A 105 -1.51 16.60 5.27
N GLY A 106 -1.49 15.87 4.14
CA GLY A 106 -0.80 16.28 2.93
C GLY A 106 0.69 15.89 2.88
N TYR A 107 1.20 15.20 3.91
CA TYR A 107 2.57 14.69 3.89
C TYR A 107 2.72 13.58 2.84
N GLU A 108 3.74 13.73 2.00
CA GLU A 108 4.11 12.80 0.93
C GLU A 108 5.37 12.03 1.31
N MET A 109 5.39 10.73 1.03
CA MET A 109 6.53 9.86 1.28
C MET A 109 6.78 8.96 0.07
N ALA A 110 8.01 8.91 -0.42
CA ALA A 110 8.42 7.89 -1.38
C ALA A 110 8.51 6.52 -0.68
N LEU A 111 7.97 5.49 -1.32
CA LEU A 111 7.93 4.12 -0.80
C LEU A 111 8.85 3.28 -1.70
N ALA A 112 10.01 2.91 -1.17
CA ALA A 112 11.09 2.29 -1.91
C ALA A 112 10.86 0.79 -2.20
N SER A 113 9.97 0.14 -1.46
CA SER A 113 9.66 -1.29 -1.61
C SER A 113 8.19 -1.62 -1.37
N VAL A 114 7.81 -2.84 -1.76
CA VAL A 114 6.49 -3.41 -1.46
C VAL A 114 6.22 -3.42 0.04
N ASP A 115 7.18 -3.91 0.83
CA ASP A 115 7.04 -4.01 2.29
C ASP A 115 6.84 -2.64 2.93
N GLU A 116 7.58 -1.63 2.46
CA GLU A 116 7.43 -0.26 2.96
C GLU A 116 6.06 0.32 2.59
N ALA A 117 5.58 0.10 1.37
CA ALA A 117 4.27 0.56 0.93
C ALA A 117 3.12 -0.10 1.71
N VAL A 118 3.19 -1.41 1.93
CA VAL A 118 2.21 -2.16 2.71
C VAL A 118 2.25 -1.72 4.18
N SER A 119 3.45 -1.59 4.77
CA SER A 119 3.63 -1.15 6.15
C SER A 119 3.13 0.27 6.37
N PHE A 120 3.43 1.18 5.43
CA PHE A 120 2.90 2.54 5.43
C PHE A 120 1.37 2.52 5.43
N PHE A 121 0.76 1.81 4.47
CA PHE A 121 -0.70 1.75 4.36
C PHE A 121 -1.34 1.19 5.62
N ALA A 122 -0.87 0.03 6.10
CA ALA A 122 -1.42 -0.61 7.29
C ALA A 122 -1.27 0.27 8.54
N THR A 123 -0.10 0.89 8.73
CA THR A 123 0.17 1.76 9.88
C THR A 123 -0.72 2.99 9.88
N GLN A 124 -0.79 3.70 8.74
CA GLN A 124 -1.60 4.92 8.67
C GLN A 124 -3.09 4.61 8.71
N CYS A 125 -3.53 3.55 8.06
CA CYS A 125 -4.92 3.10 8.12
C CYS A 125 -5.29 2.72 9.57
N GLY A 126 -4.46 1.94 10.26
CA GLY A 126 -4.68 1.58 11.66
C GLY A 126 -4.79 2.80 12.58
N LYS A 127 -3.92 3.81 12.40
CA LYS A 127 -3.99 5.07 13.16
C LYS A 127 -5.29 5.86 12.90
N LEU A 128 -5.84 5.80 11.69
CA LEU A 128 -7.07 6.50 11.33
C LEU A 128 -8.33 5.74 11.77
N LEU A 129 -8.22 4.42 11.98
CA LEU A 129 -9.30 3.56 12.43
C LEU A 129 -9.42 3.49 13.96
N ALA A 130 -8.30 3.60 14.69
CA ALA A 130 -8.25 3.75 16.14
C ALA A 130 -9.04 4.99 16.64
#